data_AF-Q8YAQ2-F1
#
_entry.id   AF-Q8YAQ2-F1
#
_cell.length_a   1.000
_cell.length_b   1.000
_cell.length_c   1.000
_cell.angle_alpha   90.00
_cell.angle_beta   90.00
_cell.angle_gamma   90.00
#
_symmetry.space_group_name_H-M   'P 1'
#
loop_
_entity.id
_entity.type
_entity.pdbx_description
1 polymer ?
#
loop_
_entity_poly.entity_id
_entity_poly.type
_entity_poly.pdbx_seq_one_letter_code
_entity_poly.pdbx_strand_id
1 'polypeptide(L)'
;MAQQTMGGAGAASTIDINPDEMTHIAKELLAIANEFEGVIKPAVNQLKANKYLTKGKAKKAMDKVPKANERVMELQDQYNMASSVVFDILQTMVDADRDIAEKIIAALEV
;
A
#
# COMPACT_ATOMS: atom_id res chain seq x y z
N MET A 1 22.35 4.24 8.80
CA MET A 1 21.40 5.26 8.33
C MET A 1 21.83 5.68 6.92
N ALA A 2 21.37 4.97 5.89
CA ALA A 2 21.67 5.34 4.51
C ALA A 2 20.73 6.50 4.09
N GLN A 3 21.32 7.63 3.73
CA GLN A 3 20.61 8.88 3.47
C GLN A 3 20.38 9.04 1.97
N GLN A 4 19.15 8.79 1.50
CA GLN A 4 18.76 9.05 0.12
C GLN A 4 18.15 10.46 0.03
N THR A 5 18.97 11.46 -0.30
CA THR A 5 18.51 12.82 -0.59
C THR A 5 17.97 12.90 -2.02
N MET A 6 16.65 12.84 -2.17
CA MET A 6 15.96 13.22 -3.41
C MET A 6 15.84 14.75 -3.47
N GLY A 7 16.68 15.39 -4.29
CA GLY A 7 16.76 16.84 -4.42
C GLY A 7 15.58 17.46 -5.19
N GLY A 8 14.75 18.23 -4.48
CA GLY A 8 13.70 19.10 -5.05
C GLY A 8 13.39 20.25 -4.09
N ALA A 9 13.24 21.46 -4.62
CA ALA A 9 13.05 22.69 -3.86
C ALA A 9 11.70 22.72 -3.13
N GLY A 10 11.74 22.42 -1.84
CA GLY A 10 10.62 22.43 -0.92
C GLY A 10 11.02 21.48 0.20
N ALA A 11 11.65 22.03 1.25
CA ALA A 11 12.29 21.33 2.36
C ALA A 11 11.83 19.87 2.47
N ALA A 12 12.58 18.97 1.83
CA ALA A 12 12.34 17.56 1.93
C ALA A 12 12.59 17.22 3.40
N SER A 13 11.51 17.18 4.17
CA SER A 13 11.51 16.55 5.48
C SER A 13 12.05 15.15 5.25
N THR A 14 13.30 14.92 5.64
CA THR A 14 13.89 13.59 5.67
C THR A 14 12.96 12.73 6.51
N ILE A 15 12.29 11.79 5.86
CA ILE A 15 11.46 10.80 6.53
C ILE A 15 12.43 9.81 7.14
N ASP A 16 12.65 9.94 8.45
CA ASP A 16 13.43 8.99 9.23
C ASP A 16 12.47 7.91 9.75
N ILE A 17 12.56 6.73 9.13
CA ILE A 17 11.79 5.54 9.49
C ILE A 17 12.78 4.39 9.64
N ASN A 18 12.67 3.65 10.72
CA ASN A 18 13.48 2.46 10.92
C ASN A 18 12.96 1.26 10.09
N PRO A 19 13.81 0.29 9.74
CA PRO A 19 13.41 -0.87 8.94
C PRO A 19 12.30 -1.73 9.57
N ASP A 20 12.22 -1.78 10.90
CA ASP A 20 11.20 -2.56 11.62
C ASP A 20 9.80 -1.96 11.46
N GLU A 21 9.69 -0.64 11.57
CA GLU A 21 8.48 0.13 11.30
C GLU A 21 8.07 0.00 9.84
N MET A 22 9.02 0.07 8.91
CA MET A 22 8.73 -0.13 7.49
C MET A 22 8.22 -1.56 7.22
N THR A 23 8.81 -2.55 7.89
CA THR A 23 8.35 -3.95 7.81
C THR A 23 6.96 -4.12 8.41
N HIS A 24 6.64 -3.41 9.49
CA HIS A 24 5.30 -3.40 10.07
C HIS A 24 4.27 -2.83 9.08
N ILE A 25 4.57 -1.68 8.46
CA ILE A 25 3.72 -1.07 7.43
C ILE A 25 3.48 -2.05 6.27
N ALA A 26 4.53 -2.72 5.79
CA ALA A 26 4.40 -3.72 4.73
C ALA A 26 3.45 -4.88 5.10
N LYS A 27 3.50 -5.34 6.37
CA LYS A 27 2.60 -6.37 6.88
C LYS A 27 1.15 -5.89 6.94
N GLU A 28 0.91 -4.66 7.39
CA GLU A 28 -0.44 -4.09 7.42
C GLU A 28 -1.01 -3.94 6.00
N LEU A 29 -0.21 -3.48 5.05
CA LEU A 29 -0.60 -3.37 3.65
C LEU A 29 -0.95 -4.74 3.05
N LEU A 30 -0.18 -5.79 3.38
CA LEU A 30 -0.49 -7.16 2.98
C LEU A 30 -1.80 -7.66 3.61
N ALA A 31 -2.05 -7.34 4.88
CA ALA A 31 -3.31 -7.68 5.55
C ALA A 31 -4.52 -6.99 4.90
N ILE A 32 -4.37 -5.72 4.53
CA ILE A 32 -5.40 -4.97 3.79
C ILE A 32 -5.65 -5.61 2.42
N ALA A 33 -4.61 -5.97 1.68
CA ALA A 33 -4.76 -6.65 0.38
C ALA A 33 -5.53 -7.97 0.52
N ASN A 34 -5.21 -8.77 1.53
CA ASN A 34 -5.92 -10.02 1.82
C ASN A 34 -7.40 -9.79 2.17
N GLU A 35 -7.72 -8.75 2.95
CA GLU A 35 -9.11 -8.38 3.27
C GLU A 35 -9.89 -7.96 2.00
N PHE A 36 -9.23 -7.21 1.12
CA PHE A 36 -9.82 -6.81 -0.16
C PHE A 36 -10.18 -8.01 -1.03
N GLU A 37 -9.29 -9.01 -1.12
CA GLU A 37 -9.51 -10.21 -1.92
C GLU A 37 -10.51 -11.18 -1.27
N GLY A 38 -10.37 -11.42 0.04
CA GLY A 38 -11.12 -12.44 0.76
C GLY A 38 -12.54 -12.02 1.15
N VAL A 39 -12.77 -10.74 1.43
CA VAL A 39 -14.02 -10.25 2.02
C VAL A 39 -14.70 -9.22 1.12
N ILE A 40 -13.98 -8.13 0.79
CA ILE A 40 -14.59 -6.95 0.18
C ILE A 40 -14.99 -7.21 -1.28
N LYS A 41 -14.11 -7.78 -2.10
CA LYS A 41 -14.40 -8.05 -3.51
C LYS A 41 -15.56 -9.05 -3.68
N PRO A 42 -15.65 -10.15 -2.92
CA PRO A 42 -16.84 -11.01 -2.89
C PRO A 42 -18.11 -10.25 -2.49
N ALA A 43 -18.07 -9.43 -1.44
CA ALA A 43 -19.22 -8.66 -0.97
C ALA A 43 -19.71 -7.65 -2.03
N VAL A 44 -18.79 -6.95 -2.70
CA VAL A 44 -19.10 -6.03 -3.80
C VAL A 44 -19.75 -6.78 -4.97
N ASN A 45 -19.26 -7.97 -5.31
CA ASN A 45 -19.84 -8.80 -6.37
C ASN A 45 -21.26 -9.26 -6.00
N GLN A 46 -21.50 -9.67 -4.75
CA GLN A 46 -22.84 -9.99 -4.27
C GLN A 46 -23.77 -8.78 -4.32
N LEU A 47 -23.29 -7.59 -3.91
CA LEU A 47 -24.08 -6.36 -4.01
C LEU A 47 -24.46 -6.01 -5.45
N LYS A 48 -23.54 -6.19 -6.40
CA LYS A 48 -23.81 -5.99 -7.85
C LYS A 48 -24.81 -7.00 -8.41
N ALA A 49 -24.77 -8.25 -7.95
CA ALA A 49 -25.65 -9.31 -8.42
C ALA A 49 -27.11 -9.13 -7.96
N ASN A 50 -27.33 -8.41 -6.87
CA ASN A 50 -28.64 -8.31 -6.27
C ASN A 50 -29.43 -7.08 -6.76
N LYS A 51 -30.65 -7.30 -7.26
CA LYS A 51 -31.58 -6.25 -7.69
C LYS A 51 -32.41 -5.73 -6.52
N TYR A 52 -31.76 -5.12 -5.54
CA TYR A 52 -32.46 -4.55 -4.40
C TYR A 52 -33.12 -3.22 -4.81
N LEU A 53 -34.46 -3.21 -4.85
CA LEU A 53 -35.31 -2.00 -4.92
C LEU A 53 -35.31 -1.23 -6.25
N THR A 54 -36.18 -1.67 -7.16
CA THR A 54 -36.36 -1.08 -8.50
C THR A 54 -37.36 0.09 -8.57
N LYS A 55 -37.98 0.50 -7.45
CA LYS A 55 -39.07 1.50 -7.44
C LYS A 55 -38.96 2.52 -6.30
N GLY A 56 -39.60 3.67 -6.49
CA GLY A 56 -39.78 4.70 -5.47
C GLY A 56 -38.50 5.48 -5.11
N LYS A 57 -38.50 6.15 -3.95
CA LYS A 57 -37.36 6.92 -3.42
C LYS A 57 -36.10 6.07 -3.22
N ALA A 58 -36.27 4.77 -3.00
CA ALA A 58 -35.17 3.81 -2.85
C ALA A 58 -34.34 3.66 -4.13
N LYS A 59 -34.94 3.75 -5.33
CA LYS A 59 -34.22 3.68 -6.60
C LYS A 59 -33.12 4.75 -6.70
N LYS A 60 -33.42 6.00 -6.31
CA LYS A 60 -32.44 7.10 -6.30
C LYS A 60 -31.27 6.87 -5.35
N ALA A 61 -31.49 6.14 -4.26
CA ALA A 61 -30.41 5.77 -3.34
C ALA A 61 -29.56 4.63 -3.93
N MET A 62 -30.20 3.67 -4.62
CA MET A 62 -29.53 2.57 -5.29
C MET A 62 -28.66 3.03 -6.48
N ASP A 63 -29.01 4.14 -7.13
CA ASP A 63 -28.16 4.73 -8.19
C ASP A 63 -26.75 5.15 -7.69
N LYS A 64 -26.57 5.36 -6.37
CA LYS A 64 -25.26 5.68 -5.77
C LYS A 64 -24.41 4.43 -5.48
N VAL A 65 -25.03 3.26 -5.38
CA VAL A 65 -24.36 2.01 -4.99
C VAL A 65 -23.29 1.57 -6.01
N PRO A 66 -23.51 1.62 -7.34
CA PRO A 66 -22.46 1.31 -8.31
C PRO A 66 -21.22 2.20 -8.16
N LYS A 67 -21.42 3.51 -8.00
CA LYS A 67 -20.32 4.47 -7.80
C LYS A 67 -19.57 4.23 -6.49
N ALA A 68 -20.28 3.89 -5.42
CA ALA A 68 -19.65 3.53 -4.15
C ALA A 68 -18.81 2.25 -4.29
N ASN A 69 -19.32 1.24 -4.99
CA ASN A 69 -18.60 0.00 -5.26
C ASN A 69 -17.34 0.24 -6.10
N GLU A 70 -17.41 1.11 -7.11
CA GLU A 70 -16.23 1.52 -7.90
C GLU A 70 -15.19 2.22 -7.03
N ARG A 71 -15.60 3.15 -6.17
CA ARG A 71 -14.69 3.83 -5.23
C ARG A 71 -14.00 2.89 -4.26
N VAL A 72 -14.69 1.84 -3.81
CA VAL A 72 -14.09 0.81 -2.97
C VAL A 72 -13.01 0.04 -3.75
N MET A 73 -13.24 -0.25 -5.03
CA MET A 73 -12.21 -0.91 -5.86
C MET A 73 -11.02 0.03 -6.16
N GLU A 74 -11.26 1.33 -6.34
CA GLU A 74 -10.17 2.32 -6.48
C GLU A 74 -9.25 2.36 -5.23
N LEU A 75 -9.79 2.13 -4.03
CA LEU A 75 -8.99 2.03 -2.82
C LEU A 75 -8.03 0.83 -2.88
N GLN A 76 -8.47 -0.31 -3.43
CA GLN A 76 -7.61 -1.47 -3.63
C GLN A 76 -6.39 -1.10 -4.49
N ASP A 77 -6.63 -0.40 -5.60
CA ASP A 77 -5.56 0.02 -6.51
C ASP A 77 -4.56 0.98 -5.83
N GLN A 78 -5.07 1.90 -5.01
CA GLN A 78 -4.22 2.83 -4.23
C GLN A 78 -3.36 2.09 -3.21
N TYR A 79 -3.93 1.12 -2.47
CA TYR A 79 -3.18 0.31 -1.52
C TYR A 79 -2.13 -0.56 -2.23
N ASN A 80 -2.43 -1.11 -3.40
CA ASN A 80 -1.47 -1.86 -4.20
C ASN A 80 -0.29 -0.99 -4.65
N MET A 81 -0.58 0.23 -5.11
CA MET A 81 0.46 1.19 -5.49
C MET A 81 1.33 1.58 -4.29
N ALA A 82 0.73 1.89 -3.14
CA ALA A 82 1.45 2.19 -1.92
C ALA A 82 2.33 1.01 -1.46
N SER A 83 1.81 -0.22 -1.58
CA SER A 83 2.54 -1.44 -1.25
C SER A 83 3.79 -1.59 -2.10
N SER A 84 3.68 -1.38 -3.41
CA SER A 84 4.85 -1.44 -4.31
C SER A 84 5.97 -0.51 -3.83
N VAL A 85 5.63 0.74 -3.51
CA VAL A 85 6.61 1.73 -3.04
C VAL A 85 7.26 1.30 -1.72
N VAL A 86 6.46 0.79 -0.77
CA VAL A 86 6.98 0.31 0.52
C VAL A 86 7.92 -0.88 0.34
N PHE A 87 7.57 -1.85 -0.51
CA PHE A 87 8.44 -2.99 -0.78
C PHE A 87 9.74 -2.60 -1.49
N ASP A 88 9.69 -1.64 -2.42
CA ASP A 88 10.88 -1.11 -3.09
C ASP A 88 11.84 -0.42 -2.10
N ILE A 89 11.28 0.34 -1.13
CA ILE A 89 12.07 0.98 -0.08
C ILE A 89 12.70 -0.08 0.84
N LEU A 90 11.94 -1.10 1.26
CA LEU A 90 12.48 -2.20 2.07
C LEU A 90 13.64 -2.92 1.37
N GLN A 91 13.49 -3.18 0.07
CA GLN A 91 14.55 -3.79 -0.73
C GLN A 91 15.80 -2.90 -0.75
N THR A 92 15.62 -1.60 -0.95
CA THR A 92 16.72 -0.62 -0.93
C THR A 92 17.42 -0.57 0.43
N MET A 93 16.68 -0.68 1.55
CA MET A 93 17.26 -0.75 2.90
C MET A 93 18.11 -2.01 3.08
N VAL A 94 17.63 -3.17 2.60
CA VAL A 94 18.36 -4.44 2.64
C VAL A 94 19.66 -4.38 1.84
N ASP A 95 19.60 -3.82 0.62
CA ASP A 95 20.76 -3.70 -0.24
C ASP A 95 21.81 -2.73 0.33
N ALA A 96 21.35 -1.61 0.91
CA ALA A 96 22.24 -0.68 1.61
C ALA A 96 22.95 -1.34 2.81
N ASP A 97 22.25 -2.17 3.59
CA ASP A 97 22.86 -2.89 4.72
C ASP A 97 23.88 -3.93 4.24
N ARG A 98 23.63 -4.62 3.13
CA ARG A 98 24.61 -5.53 2.50
C ARG A 98 25.86 -4.79 2.06
N ASP A 99 25.71 -3.68 1.34
CA ASP A 99 26.83 -2.87 0.86
C ASP A 99 27.71 -2.37 2.02
N ILE A 100 27.08 -1.98 3.14
CA ILE A 100 27.81 -1.55 4.34
C ILE A 100 28.54 -2.75 4.96
N ALA A 101 27.90 -3.91 5.07
CA ALA A 101 28.53 -5.11 5.63
C ALA A 101 29.76 -5.54 4.81
N GLU A 102 29.66 -5.55 3.47
CA GLU A 102 30.79 -5.87 2.59
C GLU A 102 31.96 -4.90 2.75
N LYS A 103 31.68 -3.59 2.87
CA LYS A 103 32.71 -2.57 3.12
C LYS A 103 33.39 -2.75 4.48
N ILE A 104 32.64 -3.14 5.50
CA ILE A 104 33.18 -3.43 6.83
C ILE A 104 34.10 -4.65 6.77
N ILE A 105 33.67 -5.73 6.11
CA ILE A 105 34.48 -6.94 5.95
C ILE A 105 35.78 -6.61 5.21
N ALA A 106 35.71 -5.89 4.09
CA ALA A 106 36.88 -5.46 3.32
C ALA A 106 37.83 -4.54 4.11
N ALA A 107 37.33 -3.79 5.10
CA ALA A 107 38.16 -2.95 5.97
C ALA A 107 38.78 -3.72 7.15
N LEU A 108 38.22 -4.87 7.52
CA LEU A 108 38.71 -5.74 8.59
C LEU A 108 39.68 -6.83 8.08
N GLU A 109 39.55 -7.22 6.81
CA GLU A 109 40.58 -7.99 6.10
C GLU A 109 41.78 -7.07 5.79
N VAL A 110 42.87 -7.24 6.54
CA VAL A 110 44.21 -6.68 6.22
C VAL A 110 44.80 -7.41 5.02
#